data_AF-A0A973G5D6-F1
#
_entry.id   AF-A0A973G5D6-F1
#
_cell.length_a   1.000
_cell.length_b   1.000
_cell.length_c   1.000
_cell.angle_alpha   90.00
_cell.angle_beta   90.00
_cell.angle_gamma   90.00
#
_symmetry.space_group_name_H-M   'P 1'
#
loop_
_entity.id
_entity.type
_entity.pdbx_description
1 polymer ?
#
loop_
_entity_poly.entity_id
_entity_poly.type
_entity_poly.pdbx_seq_one_letter_code
_entity_poly.pdbx_strand_id
1 'polypeptide(L)'
;DEIFSFFYPRTPGKKPSEDFSSMADMLGNIWWKEKKRTNKRYLASHHVLSQAVRNNAPAGSVKPTMIKVPSIKTTHLANLKLDKSELIAAELLHRVKEAYRRQAKIHHPDIGGEAATFRKVHNAYKELTAWAKNPTFTKRRGFPDKWFYDGGTSKWAQPTPLSEK
;
A
#
# COMPACT_ATOMS: atom_id res chain seq x y z
N ASP A 1 -17.42 2.26 -10.87
CA ASP A 1 -16.66 3.53 -10.82
C ASP A 1 -16.29 3.95 -12.23
N GLU A 2 -16.73 5.13 -12.65
CA GLU A 2 -16.28 5.77 -13.89
C GLU A 2 -15.20 6.80 -13.56
N ILE A 3 -14.20 6.93 -14.43
CA ILE A 3 -13.12 7.89 -14.27
C ILE A 3 -13.37 9.05 -15.23
N PHE A 4 -13.46 10.26 -14.69
CA PHE A 4 -13.51 11.49 -15.47
C PHE A 4 -12.14 12.16 -15.42
N SER A 5 -11.59 12.52 -16.56
CA SER A 5 -10.26 13.12 -16.65
C SER A 5 -10.27 14.40 -17.48
N PHE A 6 -9.54 15.39 -16.98
CA PHE A 6 -9.30 16.64 -17.68
C PHE A 6 -7.88 16.62 -18.23
N PHE A 7 -7.74 16.96 -19.50
CA PHE A 7 -6.45 17.04 -20.18
C PHE A 7 -6.22 18.49 -20.62
N TYR A 8 -5.00 18.96 -20.41
CA TYR A 8 -4.59 20.29 -20.83
C TYR A 8 -3.22 20.20 -21.53
N PRO A 9 -3.05 20.81 -22.71
CA PRO A 9 -1.79 20.77 -23.44
C PRO A 9 -0.63 21.35 -22.62
N ARG A 10 0.54 20.72 -22.72
CA ARG A 10 1.77 21.25 -22.13
C ARG A 10 2.30 22.38 -22.99
N THR A 11 2.62 23.53 -22.38
CA THR A 11 3.26 24.64 -23.09
C THR A 11 4.79 24.45 -23.04
N PRO A 12 5.51 24.46 -24.18
CA PRO A 12 6.97 24.41 -24.18
C PRO A 12 7.57 25.52 -23.30
N GLY A 13 8.56 25.17 -22.47
CA GLY A 13 9.20 26.11 -21.56
C GLY A 13 8.46 26.41 -20.25
N LYS A 14 7.20 26.00 -20.09
CA LYS A 14 6.44 26.17 -18.84
C LYS A 14 6.54 24.98 -17.89
N LYS A 15 6.47 25.25 -16.59
CA LYS A 15 6.41 24.22 -15.55
C LYS A 15 5.05 23.49 -15.57
N PRO A 16 5.00 22.19 -15.22
CA PRO A 16 3.76 21.44 -14.98
C PRO A 16 2.72 22.17 -14.13
N SER A 17 3.17 22.83 -13.07
CA SER A 17 2.31 23.60 -12.18
C SER A 17 1.61 24.77 -12.86
N GLU A 18 2.25 25.44 -13.82
CA GLU A 18 1.68 26.64 -14.48
C GLU A 18 0.58 26.26 -15.46
N ASP A 19 0.79 25.21 -16.24
CA ASP A 19 -0.26 24.69 -17.14
C ASP A 19 -1.41 24.07 -16.32
N PHE A 20 -1.12 23.43 -15.19
CA PHE A 20 -2.15 22.97 -14.26
C PHE A 20 -2.99 24.13 -13.69
N SER A 21 -2.35 25.20 -13.22
CA SER A 21 -3.06 26.39 -12.75
C SER A 21 -3.93 26.99 -13.86
N SER A 22 -3.40 27.08 -15.08
CA SER A 22 -4.15 27.59 -16.24
C SER A 22 -5.40 26.74 -16.54
N MET A 23 -5.27 25.41 -16.48
CA MET A 23 -6.40 24.49 -16.62
C MET A 23 -7.43 24.70 -15.48
N ALA A 24 -6.96 24.81 -14.23
CA ALA A 24 -7.82 25.02 -13.08
C ALA A 24 -8.62 26.33 -13.19
N ASP A 25 -7.98 27.41 -13.63
CA ASP A 25 -8.61 28.71 -13.88
C ASP A 25 -9.68 28.61 -14.98
N MET A 26 -9.37 27.92 -16.08
CA MET A 26 -10.32 27.71 -17.18
C MET A 26 -11.56 26.92 -16.72
N LEU A 27 -11.37 25.80 -16.01
CA LEU A 27 -12.48 25.01 -15.46
C LEU A 27 -13.27 25.80 -14.41
N GLY A 28 -12.60 26.60 -13.59
CA GLY A 28 -13.22 27.51 -12.63
C GLY A 28 -14.09 28.56 -13.31
N ASN A 29 -13.61 29.16 -14.39
CA ASN A 29 -14.38 30.14 -15.18
C ASN A 29 -15.64 29.52 -15.80
N ILE A 30 -15.53 28.31 -16.34
CA ILE A 30 -16.68 27.53 -16.84
C ILE A 30 -17.70 27.31 -15.72
N TRP A 31 -17.23 26.88 -14.54
CA TRP A 31 -18.09 26.66 -13.38
C TRP A 31 -18.82 27.93 -12.95
N TRP A 32 -18.08 29.04 -12.79
CA TRP A 32 -18.65 30.32 -12.35
C TRP A 32 -19.65 30.90 -13.34
N LYS A 33 -19.38 30.78 -14.64
CA LYS A 33 -20.30 31.19 -15.71
C LYS A 33 -21.63 30.42 -15.61
N GLU A 34 -21.57 29.11 -15.45
CA GLU A 34 -22.75 28.26 -15.35
C GLU A 34 -23.52 28.50 -14.04
N LYS A 35 -22.81 28.72 -12.94
CA LYS A 35 -23.42 29.09 -11.65
C LYS A 35 -24.10 30.45 -11.74
N LYS A 36 -23.53 31.43 -12.44
CA LYS A 36 -24.16 32.75 -12.65
C LYS A 36 -25.41 32.65 -13.54
N ARG A 37 -25.40 31.77 -14.55
CA ARG A 37 -26.52 31.54 -15.46
C ARG A 37 -27.71 30.85 -14.81
N THR A 38 -27.45 29.83 -13.98
CA THR A 38 -28.50 28.94 -13.43
C THR A 38 -28.82 29.19 -11.96
N ASN A 39 -27.94 29.91 -11.25
CA ASN A 39 -27.92 30.06 -9.79
C ASN A 39 -27.84 28.72 -9.00
N LYS A 40 -27.50 27.60 -9.65
CA LYS A 40 -27.47 26.26 -9.06
C LYS A 40 -26.07 25.67 -9.11
N ARG A 41 -25.48 25.42 -7.92
CA ARG A 41 -24.11 24.88 -7.81
C ARG A 41 -23.97 23.48 -8.41
N TYR A 42 -24.95 22.59 -8.20
CA TYR A 42 -24.88 21.22 -8.72
C TYR A 42 -24.87 21.20 -10.25
N LEU A 43 -25.61 22.09 -10.92
CA LEU A 43 -25.62 22.20 -12.37
C LEU A 43 -24.27 22.69 -12.89
N ALA A 44 -23.64 23.66 -12.22
CA ALA A 44 -22.30 24.10 -12.57
C ALA A 44 -21.26 22.98 -12.44
N SER A 45 -21.31 22.19 -11.36
CA SER A 45 -20.41 21.05 -11.17
C SER A 45 -20.65 19.96 -12.22
N HIS A 46 -21.91 19.63 -12.50
CA HIS A 46 -22.26 18.65 -13.54
C HIS A 46 -21.84 19.15 -14.94
N HIS A 47 -21.95 20.45 -15.20
CA HIS A 47 -21.52 21.07 -16.44
C HIS A 47 -20.00 20.94 -16.63
N VAL A 48 -19.19 21.27 -15.62
CA VAL A 48 -17.74 21.04 -15.69
C VAL A 48 -17.41 19.56 -15.88
N LEU A 49 -18.06 18.67 -15.11
CA LEU A 49 -17.84 17.22 -15.22
C LEU A 49 -18.19 16.68 -16.61
N SER A 50 -19.23 17.23 -17.25
CA SER A 50 -19.63 16.85 -18.61
C SER A 50 -18.61 17.21 -19.69
N GLN A 51 -17.67 18.13 -19.40
CA GLN A 51 -16.57 18.46 -20.30
C GLN A 51 -15.33 17.56 -20.09
N ALA A 52 -15.33 16.71 -19.08
CA ALA A 52 -14.26 15.76 -18.87
C ALA A 52 -14.32 14.61 -19.88
N VAL A 53 -13.15 14.07 -20.21
CA VAL A 53 -13.05 12.82 -20.96
C VAL A 53 -13.46 11.66 -20.06
N ARG A 54 -14.43 10.87 -20.51
CA ARG A 54 -14.83 9.63 -19.84
C ARG A 54 -13.82 8.53 -20.16
N ASN A 55 -13.12 8.08 -19.14
CA ASN A 55 -12.17 6.99 -19.24
C ASN A 55 -12.84 5.71 -18.77
N ASN A 56 -12.99 4.75 -19.69
CA ASN A 56 -13.46 3.39 -19.39
C ASN A 56 -12.39 2.52 -18.71
N ALA A 57 -11.29 3.14 -18.27
CA ALA A 57 -10.25 2.44 -17.53
C ALA A 57 -10.79 1.96 -16.18
N PRO A 58 -10.42 0.75 -15.73
CA PRO A 58 -10.83 0.26 -14.44
C PRO A 58 -10.31 1.17 -13.33
N ALA A 59 -11.09 1.35 -12.26
CA ALA A 59 -10.73 2.20 -11.12
C ALA A 59 -9.35 1.86 -10.51
N GLY A 60 -8.91 0.60 -10.62
CA GLY A 60 -7.58 0.16 -10.21
C GLY A 60 -6.42 0.82 -10.98
N SER A 61 -6.67 1.44 -12.13
CA SER A 61 -5.65 2.19 -12.89
C SER A 61 -5.31 3.55 -12.28
N VAL A 62 -6.18 4.11 -11.43
CA VAL A 62 -5.98 5.43 -10.78
C VAL A 62 -6.00 5.35 -9.26
N LYS A 63 -6.33 4.18 -8.69
CA LYS A 63 -6.28 3.92 -7.25
C LYS A 63 -5.04 3.07 -6.95
N PRO A 64 -4.15 3.51 -6.04
CA PRO A 64 -2.97 2.71 -5.70
C PRO A 64 -3.42 1.42 -5.00
N THR A 65 -2.82 0.30 -5.41
CA THR A 65 -3.05 -1.00 -4.78
C THR A 65 -2.57 -0.97 -3.33
N MET A 66 -3.33 -1.61 -2.43
CA MET A 66 -2.96 -1.70 -1.02
C MET A 66 -2.57 -3.14 -0.69
N ILE A 67 -1.31 -3.33 -0.31
CA ILE A 67 -0.78 -4.61 0.14
C ILE A 67 -0.65 -4.55 1.66
N LYS A 68 -1.21 -5.54 2.35
CA LYS A 68 -1.03 -5.73 3.80
C LYS A 68 0.11 -6.72 4.00
N VAL A 69 1.19 -6.25 4.63
CA VAL A 69 2.36 -7.08 4.93
C VAL A 69 2.40 -7.36 6.43
N PRO A 70 2.54 -8.62 6.88
CA PRO A 70 2.73 -8.95 8.29
C PRO A 70 3.90 -8.17 8.90
N SER A 71 3.65 -7.48 10.01
CA SER A 71 4.64 -6.62 10.68
C SER A 71 5.45 -7.42 11.72
N ILE A 72 6.23 -8.39 11.25
CA ILE A 72 7.15 -9.18 12.09
C ILE A 72 8.59 -9.06 11.60
N LYS A 73 9.56 -9.07 12.53
CA LYS A 73 10.98 -9.04 12.18
C LYS A 73 11.36 -10.32 11.43
N THR A 74 12.06 -10.14 10.31
CA THR A 74 12.57 -11.25 9.48
C THR A 74 13.53 -12.16 10.25
N THR A 75 14.23 -11.63 11.24
CA THR A 75 15.11 -12.42 12.12
C THR A 75 14.36 -13.46 12.94
N HIS A 76 13.14 -13.16 13.41
CA HIS A 76 12.32 -14.13 14.13
C HIS A 76 11.86 -15.27 13.21
N LEU A 77 11.49 -14.95 11.97
CA LEU A 77 11.15 -15.95 10.95
C LEU A 77 12.37 -16.83 10.61
N ALA A 78 13.54 -16.22 10.41
CA ALA A 78 14.78 -16.93 10.11
C ALA A 78 15.18 -17.89 11.24
N ASN A 79 15.09 -17.45 12.51
CA ASN A 79 15.41 -18.30 13.67
C ASN A 79 14.47 -19.51 13.80
N LEU A 80 13.23 -19.41 13.32
CA LEU A 80 12.27 -20.51 13.30
C LEU A 80 12.25 -21.26 11.95
N LYS A 81 13.02 -20.81 10.95
CA LYS A 81 13.00 -21.29 9.57
C LYS A 81 11.58 -21.33 8.98
N LEU A 82 10.83 -20.25 9.19
CA LEU A 82 9.49 -20.04 8.64
C LEU A 82 9.56 -19.03 7.49
N ASP A 83 8.74 -19.24 6.47
CA ASP A 83 8.56 -18.27 5.40
C ASP A 83 7.42 -17.27 5.72
N LYS A 84 7.47 -16.09 5.11
CA LYS A 84 6.43 -15.06 5.25
C LYS A 84 5.07 -15.54 4.73
N SER A 85 5.04 -16.40 3.72
CA SER A 85 3.80 -17.00 3.20
C SER A 85 3.04 -17.79 4.27
N GLU A 86 3.76 -18.41 5.21
CA GLU A 86 3.16 -19.21 6.29
C GLU A 86 2.43 -18.36 7.34
N LEU A 87 2.70 -17.04 7.38
CA LEU A 87 2.02 -16.11 8.29
C LEU A 87 0.55 -15.89 7.97
N ILE A 88 0.11 -16.29 6.78
CA ILE A 88 -1.28 -16.16 6.31
C ILE A 88 -2.02 -17.50 6.44
N ALA A 89 -1.34 -18.57 6.87
CA ALA A 89 -1.95 -19.89 7.01
C ALA A 89 -2.92 -19.94 8.19
N ALA A 90 -4.06 -20.64 8.01
CA ALA A 90 -5.08 -20.81 9.05
C ALA A 90 -4.55 -21.46 10.34
N GLU A 91 -3.47 -22.23 10.24
CA GLU A 91 -2.85 -22.98 11.34
C GLU A 91 -1.52 -22.39 11.82
N LEU A 92 -1.35 -21.07 11.69
CA LEU A 92 -0.09 -20.41 12.03
C LEU A 92 0.47 -20.81 13.42
N LEU A 93 -0.37 -20.80 14.46
CA LEU A 93 0.08 -21.16 15.82
C LEU A 93 0.63 -22.59 15.91
N HIS A 94 0.04 -23.53 15.18
CA HIS A 94 0.50 -24.92 15.13
C HIS A 94 1.86 -25.00 14.44
N ARG A 95 1.99 -24.37 13.26
CA ARG A 95 3.25 -24.30 12.50
C ARG A 95 4.40 -23.67 13.29
N VAL A 96 4.10 -22.62 14.05
CA VAL A 96 5.07 -21.93 14.92
C VAL A 96 5.55 -22.84 16.04
N LYS A 97 4.65 -23.61 16.66
CA LYS A 97 5.01 -24.60 17.69
C LYS A 97 5.86 -25.73 17.12
N GLU A 98 5.50 -26.26 15.96
CA GLU A 98 6.26 -27.31 15.27
C GLU A 98 7.65 -26.83 14.85
N ALA A 99 7.74 -25.62 14.29
CA ALA A 99 9.01 -24.98 13.97
C ALA A 99 9.90 -24.79 15.22
N TYR A 100 9.32 -24.30 16.31
CA TYR A 100 10.02 -24.15 17.58
C TYR A 100 10.55 -25.50 18.11
N ARG A 101 9.71 -26.54 18.14
CA ARG A 101 10.12 -27.89 18.60
C ARG A 101 11.29 -28.43 17.78
N ARG A 102 11.25 -28.28 16.45
CA ARG A 102 12.34 -28.70 15.56
C ARG A 102 13.64 -27.95 15.86
N GLN A 103 13.59 -26.62 16.00
CA GLN A 103 14.78 -25.81 16.27
C GLN A 103 15.31 -26.01 17.70
N ALA A 104 14.42 -26.17 18.69
CA ALA A 104 14.79 -26.50 20.06
C ALA A 104 15.55 -27.84 20.10
N LYS A 105 15.04 -28.87 19.43
CA LYS A 105 15.72 -30.18 19.35
C LYS A 105 17.11 -30.14 18.72
N ILE A 106 17.46 -29.10 17.96
CA ILE A 106 18.79 -28.97 17.34
C ILE A 106 19.73 -28.14 18.24
N HIS A 107 19.20 -27.08 18.84
CA HIS A 107 20.01 -26.06 19.52
C HIS A 107 19.94 -26.10 21.04
N HIS A 108 19.23 -27.07 21.65
CA HIS A 108 19.09 -27.13 23.11
C HIS A 108 20.45 -27.33 23.80
N PRO A 109 20.75 -26.58 24.88
CA PRO A 109 22.04 -26.69 25.57
C PRO A 109 22.31 -28.10 26.13
N ASP A 110 21.26 -28.76 26.65
CA ASP A 110 21.38 -30.09 27.25
C ASP A 110 21.82 -31.21 26.27
N ILE A 111 21.73 -30.97 24.97
CA ILE A 111 22.18 -31.90 23.92
C ILE A 111 23.45 -31.40 23.20
N GLY A 112 24.15 -30.43 23.78
CA GLY A 112 25.38 -29.84 23.21
C GLY A 112 25.14 -28.65 22.27
N GLY A 113 23.93 -28.09 22.24
CA GLY A 113 23.60 -26.90 21.47
C GLY A 113 24.10 -25.60 22.12
N GLU A 114 24.24 -24.55 21.32
CA GLU A 114 24.67 -23.24 21.83
C GLU A 114 23.51 -22.51 22.52
N ALA A 115 23.66 -22.24 23.83
CA ALA A 115 22.65 -21.56 24.64
C ALA A 115 22.22 -20.18 24.09
N ALA A 116 23.16 -19.44 23.47
CA ALA A 116 22.84 -18.15 22.85
C ALA A 116 21.89 -18.29 21.66
N THR A 117 22.10 -19.32 20.83
CA THR A 117 21.23 -19.63 19.69
C THR A 117 19.86 -20.13 20.16
N PHE A 118 19.82 -20.99 21.19
CA PHE A 118 18.54 -21.41 21.79
C PHE A 118 17.71 -20.21 22.31
N ARG A 119 18.35 -19.24 22.97
CA ARG A 119 17.66 -18.01 23.42
C ARG A 119 17.04 -17.24 22.25
N LYS A 120 17.74 -17.13 21.11
CA LYS A 120 17.21 -16.47 19.90
C LYS A 120 15.99 -17.20 19.32
N VAL A 121 16.04 -18.54 19.29
CA VAL A 121 14.91 -19.40 18.87
C VAL A 121 13.71 -19.25 19.80
N HIS A 122 13.94 -19.30 21.12
CA HIS A 122 12.88 -19.16 22.12
C HIS A 122 12.23 -17.77 22.09
N ASN A 123 13.03 -16.71 21.97
CA ASN A 123 12.51 -15.35 21.82
C ASN A 123 11.69 -15.20 20.54
N ALA A 124 12.15 -15.74 19.41
CA ALA A 124 11.39 -15.73 18.16
C ALA A 124 10.04 -16.45 18.29
N TYR A 125 9.99 -17.58 19.00
CA TYR A 125 8.75 -18.29 19.29
C TYR A 125 7.77 -17.44 20.11
N LYS A 126 8.24 -16.78 21.18
CA LYS A 126 7.40 -15.91 22.02
C LYS A 126 6.82 -14.74 21.23
N GLU A 127 7.66 -14.04 20.47
CA GLU A 127 7.25 -12.90 19.65
C GLU A 127 6.23 -13.30 18.58
N LEU A 128 6.49 -14.39 17.84
CA LEU A 128 5.59 -14.82 16.77
C LEU A 128 4.28 -15.40 17.32
N THR A 129 4.30 -16.05 18.49
CA THR A 129 3.07 -16.49 19.17
C THR A 129 2.24 -15.31 19.66
N ALA A 130 2.88 -14.27 20.22
CA ALA A 130 2.19 -13.05 20.63
C ALA A 130 1.58 -12.32 19.42
N TRP A 131 2.34 -12.21 18.32
CA TRP A 131 1.87 -11.65 17.06
C TRP A 131 0.71 -12.47 16.47
N ALA A 132 0.78 -13.79 16.47
CA ALA A 132 -0.31 -14.63 15.93
C ALA A 132 -1.63 -14.46 16.70
N LYS A 133 -1.59 -14.12 17.99
CA LYS A 133 -2.79 -13.78 18.79
C LYS A 133 -3.34 -12.39 18.45
N ASN A 134 -2.46 -11.42 18.18
CA ASN A 134 -2.80 -10.04 17.87
C ASN A 134 -2.02 -9.56 16.64
N PRO A 135 -2.41 -10.00 15.43
CA PRO A 135 -1.59 -9.80 14.24
C PRO A 135 -1.62 -8.34 13.79
N THR A 136 -0.43 -7.76 13.70
CA THR A 136 -0.21 -6.40 13.20
C THR A 136 0.30 -6.45 11.76
N PHE A 137 -0.19 -5.52 10.93
CA PHE A 137 0.17 -5.43 9.52
C PHE A 137 0.61 -4.02 9.16
N THR A 138 1.68 -3.92 8.38
CA THR A 138 2.06 -2.69 7.71
C THR A 138 1.31 -2.59 6.39
N LYS A 139 0.67 -1.44 6.15
CA LYS A 139 0.04 -1.15 4.86
C LYS A 139 1.10 -0.55 3.93
N ARG A 140 1.26 -1.14 2.75
CA ARG A 140 2.00 -0.51 1.64
C ARG A 140 1.01 -0.16 0.55
N ARG A 141 1.06 1.08 0.07
CA ARG A 141 0.24 1.56 -1.06
C ARG A 141 1.16 1.91 -2.21
N GLY A 142 0.81 1.49 -3.42
CA GLY A 142 1.67 1.67 -4.59
C GLY A 142 0.95 1.44 -5.91
N PHE A 143 1.42 2.13 -6.95
CA PHE A 143 1.20 1.70 -8.33
C PHE A 143 2.38 0.81 -8.77
N PRO A 144 2.16 -0.16 -9.65
CA PRO A 144 3.24 -1.02 -10.15
C PRO A 144 4.23 -0.28 -11.05
N ASP A 145 3.75 0.75 -11.75
CA ASP A 145 4.43 1.39 -12.87
C ASP A 145 4.70 2.89 -12.64
N LYS A 146 4.15 3.49 -11.59
CA LYS A 146 4.14 4.95 -11.39
C LYS A 146 4.50 5.38 -9.98
N TRP A 147 5.21 6.50 -9.89
CA TRP A 147 5.35 7.25 -8.66
C TRP A 147 4.02 7.90 -8.29
N PHE A 148 3.69 7.96 -7.00
CA PHE A 148 2.56 8.75 -6.53
C PHE A 148 2.90 9.46 -5.23
N TYR A 149 2.24 10.59 -5.00
CA TYR A 149 2.39 11.34 -3.77
C TYR A 149 1.38 10.86 -2.73
N ASP A 150 1.86 10.43 -1.56
CA ASP A 150 1.01 10.05 -0.43
C ASP A 150 0.84 11.24 0.52
N GLY A 151 -0.32 11.90 0.44
CA GLY A 151 -0.67 13.03 1.29
C GLY A 151 -0.78 12.69 2.78
N GLY A 152 -0.96 11.41 3.14
CA GLY A 152 -0.98 10.99 4.54
C GLY A 152 0.41 10.95 5.19
N THR A 153 1.46 10.78 4.39
CA THR A 153 2.86 10.74 4.86
C THR A 153 3.71 11.91 4.34
N SER A 154 3.13 12.77 3.50
CA SER A 154 3.78 13.88 2.79
C SER A 154 5.04 13.47 2.03
N LYS A 155 5.00 12.28 1.40
CA LYS A 155 6.15 11.68 0.71
C LYS A 155 5.77 11.15 -0.66
N TRP A 156 6.74 11.19 -1.58
CA TRP A 156 6.66 10.47 -2.84
C TRP A 156 6.94 8.98 -2.59
N ALA A 157 6.00 8.14 -3.00
CA ALA A 157 6.13 6.69 -2.97
C ALA A 157 6.52 6.17 -4.36
N GLN A 158 7.57 5.36 -4.38
CA GLN A 158 8.08 4.73 -5.59
C GLN A 158 7.16 3.60 -6.08
N PRO A 159 7.20 3.28 -7.39
CA PRO A 159 6.47 2.14 -7.93
C PRO A 159 6.80 0.87 -7.14
N THR A 160 5.77 0.10 -6.78
CA THR A 160 5.93 -1.20 -6.12
C THR A 160 5.47 -2.26 -7.11
N PRO A 161 6.40 -3.02 -7.72
CA PRO A 161 6.05 -4.08 -8.65
C PRO A 161 4.99 -4.98 -8.04
N LEU A 162 4.02 -5.40 -8.85
CA LEU A 162 3.16 -6.51 -8.46
C LEU A 162 4.10 -7.68 -8.21
N SER A 163 4.15 -8.17 -6.97
CA SER A 163 4.76 -9.46 -6.72
C SER A 163 3.94 -10.46 -7.53
N GLU A 164 4.51 -10.97 -8.62
CA GLU A 164 3.99 -12.17 -9.25
C GLU A 164 3.86 -13.21 -8.13
N LYS A 165 2.65 -13.75 -8.00
CA LYS A 165 2.31 -14.72 -6.97
C LYS A 165 3.02 -16.03 -7.22
#